data_AF-A0A6N9YKV4-F1
#
_entry.id   AF-A0A6N9YKV4-F1
#
_cell.length_a   1.000
_cell.length_b   1.000
_cell.length_c   1.000
_cell.angle_alpha   90.00
_cell.angle_beta   90.00
_cell.angle_gamma   90.00
#
_symmetry.space_group_name_H-M   'P 1'
#
loop_
_entity.id
_entity.type
_entity.pdbx_description
1 polymer ?
#
loop_
_entity_poly.entity_id
_entity_poly.type
_entity_poly.pdbx_seq_one_letter_code
_entity_poly.pdbx_strand_id
1 'polypeptide(L)'
;MTTSTPSPRPALTRHGDGSVIPAAPHLSSLAVDAAAVVKSAKKARKRAKNKPADDTVNLTVVLSKRDRKRLRRRAEDYGWTAEEAAAHVLRAWADD
;
A
#
# COMPACT_ATOMS: atom_id res chain seq x y z
N MET A 1 -18.70 15.35 31.74
CA MET A 1 -18.99 16.15 30.52
C MET A 1 -19.10 15.19 29.35
N THR A 2 -20.28 15.03 28.76
CA THR A 2 -20.54 14.11 27.65
C THR A 2 -20.03 14.73 26.35
N THR A 3 -18.88 14.27 25.86
CA THR A 3 -18.36 14.66 24.54
C THR A 3 -19.13 13.90 23.46
N SER A 4 -20.33 14.38 23.10
CA SER A 4 -21.06 13.88 21.94
C SER A 4 -20.38 14.41 20.69
N THR A 5 -19.64 13.57 19.97
CA THR A 5 -19.12 13.92 18.65
C THR A 5 -20.30 14.18 17.71
N PRO A 6 -20.33 15.31 16.99
CA PRO A 6 -21.42 15.60 16.07
C PRO A 6 -21.49 14.52 14.99
N SER A 7 -22.71 14.14 14.59
CA SER A 7 -22.88 13.17 13.53
C SER A 7 -22.26 13.68 12.22
N PRO A 8 -21.61 12.81 11.43
CA PRO A 8 -21.00 13.21 10.17
C PRO A 8 -22.09 13.72 9.22
N ARG A 9 -21.78 14.80 8.50
CA ARG A 9 -22.69 15.35 7.48
C ARG A 9 -22.85 14.31 6.34
N PRO A 10 -24.07 14.08 5.84
CA PRO A 10 -24.29 13.13 4.75
C PRO A 10 -23.56 13.58 3.48
N ALA A 11 -22.95 12.63 2.78
CA ALA A 11 -22.43 12.87 1.43
C ALA A 11 -23.60 13.22 0.48
N LEU A 12 -23.35 14.04 -0.54
CA LEU A 12 -24.36 14.48 -1.51
C LEU A 12 -24.02 13.95 -2.90
N THR A 13 -25.03 13.51 -3.64
CA THR A 13 -24.91 13.10 -5.06
C THR A 13 -25.72 14.04 -5.95
N ARG A 14 -25.22 14.28 -7.17
CA ARG A 14 -25.91 15.06 -8.19
C ARG A 14 -26.58 14.12 -9.18
N HIS A 15 -27.87 14.32 -9.43
CA HIS A 15 -28.57 13.65 -10.52
C HIS A 15 -28.34 14.38 -11.85
N GLY A 16 -28.61 13.67 -12.96
CA GLY A 16 -28.50 14.23 -14.31
C GLY A 16 -29.46 15.39 -14.59
N ASP A 17 -30.48 15.57 -13.75
CA ASP A 17 -31.42 16.70 -13.75
C ASP A 17 -30.89 17.93 -12.99
N GLY A 18 -29.68 17.86 -12.43
CA GLY A 18 -29.06 18.93 -11.65
C GLY A 18 -29.51 19.00 -10.18
N SER A 19 -30.41 18.13 -9.74
CA SER A 19 -30.82 18.05 -8.33
C SER A 19 -29.71 17.46 -7.46
N VAL A 20 -29.64 17.92 -6.20
CA VAL A 20 -28.67 17.44 -5.19
C VAL A 20 -29.43 16.68 -4.12
N ILE A 21 -29.15 15.40 -3.96
CA ILE A 21 -29.78 14.54 -2.95
C ILE A 21 -28.74 13.95 -2.01
N PRO A 22 -29.13 13.56 -0.79
CA PRO A 22 -28.27 12.76 0.08
C PRO A 22 -27.87 11.46 -0.61
N ALA A 23 -26.56 11.18 -0.62
CA ALA A 23 -26.02 9.89 -1.05
C ALA A 23 -26.59 8.78 -0.16
N ALA A 24 -26.69 7.57 -0.70
CA ALA A 24 -27.16 6.43 0.07
C ALA A 24 -26.34 6.24 1.36
N PRO A 25 -26.95 5.82 2.50
CA PRO A 25 -26.30 5.77 3.80
C PRO A 25 -24.97 5.00 3.80
N HIS A 26 -24.90 3.89 3.05
CA HIS A 26 -23.71 3.05 2.88
C HIS A 26 -22.57 3.73 2.10
N LEU A 27 -22.84 4.76 1.31
CA LEU A 27 -21.84 5.60 0.64
C LEU A 27 -21.45 6.81 1.50
N SER A 28 -22.30 7.18 2.46
CA SER A 28 -22.14 8.39 3.30
C SER A 28 -21.37 8.18 4.61
N SER A 29 -20.99 6.94 4.95
CA SER A 29 -20.32 6.66 6.21
C SER A 29 -18.97 5.99 6.02
N LEU A 30 -17.90 6.79 6.01
CA LEU A 30 -16.66 6.39 6.70
C LEU A 30 -16.93 6.47 8.22
N ALA A 31 -17.90 5.69 8.71
CA ALA A 31 -18.02 5.42 10.14
C ALA A 31 -16.88 4.46 10.47
N VAL A 32 -15.70 5.03 10.63
CA VAL A 32 -14.51 4.30 11.04
C VAL A 32 -14.70 3.96 12.51
N ASP A 33 -15.07 2.70 12.80
CA ASP A 33 -15.04 2.20 14.17
C ASP A 33 -13.59 2.25 14.68
N ALA A 34 -13.31 3.24 15.53
CA ALA A 34 -12.00 3.46 16.10
C ALA A 34 -11.49 2.21 16.83
N ALA A 35 -12.37 1.42 17.45
CA ALA A 35 -11.99 0.18 18.11
C ALA A 35 -11.59 -0.91 17.11
N ALA A 36 -12.29 -1.01 15.96
CA ALA A 36 -11.93 -1.92 14.88
C ALA A 36 -10.58 -1.55 14.24
N VAL A 37 -10.28 -0.26 14.08
CA VAL A 37 -8.98 0.22 13.56
C VAL A 37 -7.84 -0.09 14.52
N VAL A 38 -8.03 0.10 15.82
CA VAL A 38 -7.01 -0.25 16.81
C VAL A 38 -6.75 -1.77 16.82
N LYS A 39 -7.81 -2.59 16.72
CA LYS A 39 -7.69 -4.06 16.63
C LYS A 39 -6.99 -4.49 15.34
N SER A 40 -7.32 -3.89 14.19
CA SER A 40 -6.70 -4.21 12.91
C SER A 40 -5.23 -3.79 12.88
N ALA A 41 -4.88 -2.62 13.43
CA ALA A 41 -3.50 -2.16 13.58
C ALA A 41 -2.67 -3.11 14.47
N LYS A 42 -3.24 -3.58 15.60
CA LYS A 42 -2.60 -4.57 16.48
C LYS A 42 -2.41 -5.92 15.78
N LYS A 43 -3.39 -6.35 14.97
CA LYS A 43 -3.30 -7.58 14.17
C LYS A 43 -2.25 -7.47 13.07
N ALA A 44 -2.17 -6.33 12.38
CA ALA A 44 -1.14 -6.05 11.39
C ALA A 44 0.26 -6.06 12.02
N ARG A 45 0.45 -5.42 13.18
CA ARG A 45 1.73 -5.48 13.93
C ARG A 45 2.11 -6.89 14.36
N LYS A 46 1.14 -7.71 14.85
CA LYS A 46 1.40 -9.13 15.16
C LYS A 46 1.79 -9.94 13.93
N ARG A 47 1.14 -9.71 12.79
CA ARG A 47 1.50 -10.35 11.51
C ARG A 47 2.89 -9.93 11.03
N ALA A 48 3.26 -8.67 11.19
CA ALA A 48 4.61 -8.19 10.89
C ALA A 48 5.66 -8.81 11.82
N LYS A 49 5.34 -8.98 13.11
CA LYS A 49 6.22 -9.63 14.10
C LYS A 49 6.36 -11.14 13.91
N ASN A 50 5.34 -11.79 13.34
CA ASN A 50 5.32 -13.23 13.06
C ASN A 50 5.61 -13.55 11.58
N LYS A 51 6.01 -12.57 10.77
CA LYS A 51 6.61 -12.87 9.47
C LYS A 51 7.99 -13.46 9.77
N PRO A 52 8.39 -14.59 9.17
CA PRO A 52 9.76 -15.06 9.31
C PRO A 52 10.67 -13.93 8.83
N ALA A 53 11.38 -13.33 9.77
CA ALA A 53 12.29 -12.21 9.52
C ALA A 53 13.68 -12.69 9.07
N ASP A 54 13.83 -13.99 8.77
CA ASP A 54 15.15 -14.64 8.70
C ASP A 54 15.65 -14.97 7.29
N ASP A 55 14.84 -14.85 6.23
CA ASP A 55 15.30 -15.21 4.86
C ASP A 55 15.56 -13.98 3.99
N THR A 56 15.83 -12.81 4.58
CA THR A 56 16.21 -11.61 3.82
C THR A 56 17.69 -11.33 4.03
N VAL A 57 18.50 -11.63 3.01
CA VAL A 57 19.94 -11.36 3.00
C VAL A 57 20.22 -10.07 2.25
N ASN A 58 20.98 -9.16 2.86
CA ASN A 58 21.46 -7.95 2.17
C ASN A 58 22.71 -8.29 1.35
N LEU A 59 22.66 -8.02 0.05
CA LEU A 59 23.77 -8.24 -0.89
C LEU A 59 24.32 -6.89 -1.38
N THR A 60 25.61 -6.67 -1.16
CA THR A 60 26.33 -5.50 -1.71
C THR A 60 27.16 -5.96 -2.89
N VAL A 61 26.84 -5.46 -4.09
CA VAL A 61 27.52 -5.86 -5.34
C VAL A 61 28.17 -4.65 -5.99
N VAL A 62 29.42 -4.79 -6.41
CA VAL A 62 30.12 -3.75 -7.18
C VAL A 62 29.80 -3.94 -8.65
N LEU A 63 29.12 -2.96 -9.23
CA LEU A 63 28.78 -2.93 -10.66
C LEU A 63 29.55 -1.82 -11.38
N SER A 64 29.84 -2.03 -12.66
CA SER A 64 30.33 -0.95 -13.51
C SER A 64 29.27 0.16 -13.63
N LYS A 65 29.70 1.41 -13.83
CA LYS A 65 28.77 2.54 -14.02
C LYS A 65 27.81 2.31 -15.19
N ARG A 66 28.28 1.61 -16.25
CA ARG A 66 27.49 1.30 -17.44
C ARG A 66 26.37 0.31 -17.11
N ASP A 67 26.68 -0.74 -16.35
CA ASP A 67 25.72 -1.80 -16.02
C ASP A 67 24.69 -1.31 -15.02
N ARG A 68 25.10 -0.51 -14.03
CA ARG A 68 24.17 0.16 -13.12
C ARG A 68 23.15 1.03 -13.88
N LYS A 69 23.61 1.79 -14.88
CA LYS A 69 22.72 2.64 -15.70
C LYS A 69 21.77 1.81 -16.57
N ARG A 70 22.26 0.70 -17.14
CA ARG A 70 21.43 -0.24 -17.92
C ARG A 70 20.36 -0.90 -17.06
N LEU A 71 20.72 -1.39 -15.89
CA LEU A 71 19.80 -2.00 -14.93
C LEU A 71 18.69 -1.02 -14.56
N ARG A 72 19.06 0.22 -14.20
CA ARG A 72 18.10 1.27 -13.85
C ARG A 72 17.12 1.57 -14.98
N ARG A 73 17.60 1.75 -16.22
CA ARG A 73 16.73 2.03 -17.37
C ARG A 73 15.74 0.89 -17.62
N ARG A 74 16.21 -0.35 -17.58
CA ARG A 74 15.31 -1.51 -17.73
C ARG A 74 14.31 -1.59 -16.58
N ALA A 75 14.73 -1.32 -15.35
CA ALA A 75 13.82 -1.29 -14.22
C ALA A 75 12.72 -0.24 -14.44
N GLU A 76 13.07 0.96 -14.88
CA GLU A 76 12.12 2.03 -15.23
C GLU A 76 11.12 1.60 -16.32
N ASP A 77 11.57 0.90 -17.37
CA ASP A 77 10.69 0.39 -18.45
C ASP A 77 9.60 -0.57 -17.94
N TYR A 78 9.89 -1.33 -16.87
CA TYR A 78 8.96 -2.26 -16.24
C TYR A 78 8.26 -1.69 -14.99
N GLY A 79 8.50 -0.42 -14.65
CA GLY A 79 7.95 0.21 -13.44
C GLY A 79 8.53 -0.35 -12.13
N TRP A 80 9.74 -0.91 -12.17
CA TRP A 80 10.44 -1.48 -11.02
C TRP A 80 11.54 -0.56 -10.50
N THR A 81 11.90 -0.75 -9.23
CA THR A 81 13.15 -0.23 -8.67
C THR A 81 14.35 -1.04 -9.18
N ALA A 82 15.55 -0.46 -9.07
CA ALA A 82 16.76 -1.16 -9.49
C ALA A 82 17.02 -2.41 -8.63
N GLU A 83 16.64 -2.36 -7.35
CA GLU A 83 16.72 -3.45 -6.39
C GLU A 83 15.76 -4.60 -6.73
N GLU A 84 14.51 -4.28 -7.06
CA GLU A 84 13.51 -5.28 -7.49
C GLU A 84 13.93 -5.94 -8.81
N ALA A 85 14.40 -5.16 -9.78
CA ALA A 85 14.91 -5.69 -11.04
C ALA A 85 16.12 -6.62 -10.81
N ALA A 86 17.04 -6.27 -9.89
CA ALA A 86 18.16 -7.12 -9.52
C ALA A 86 17.70 -8.43 -8.86
N ALA A 87 16.70 -8.37 -7.96
CA ALA A 87 16.13 -9.55 -7.34
C ALA A 87 15.47 -10.49 -8.37
N HIS A 88 14.78 -9.93 -9.37
CA HIS A 88 14.21 -10.71 -10.46
C HIS A 88 15.26 -11.40 -11.33
N VAL A 89 16.38 -10.72 -11.63
CA VAL A 89 17.50 -11.33 -12.36
C VAL A 89 18.12 -12.47 -11.55
N LEU A 90 18.38 -12.27 -10.25
CA LEU A 90 18.91 -13.32 -9.39
C LEU A 90 17.97 -14.53 -9.29
N ARG A 91 16.66 -14.29 -9.22
CA ARG A 91 15.66 -15.36 -9.20
C ARG A 91 15.64 -16.16 -10.50
N ALA A 92 15.58 -15.47 -11.63
CA ALA A 92 15.60 -16.12 -12.95
C ALA A 92 16.88 -16.93 -13.17
N TRP A 93 18.00 -16.50 -12.58
CA TRP A 93 19.27 -17.24 -12.65
C TRP A 93 19.35 -18.42 -11.68
N ALA A 94 18.69 -18.35 -10.53
CA ALA A 94 18.70 -19.42 -9.52
C ALA A 94 17.68 -20.55 -9.82
N ASP A 95 16.71 -20.29 -10.70
CA ASP A 95 15.69 -21.25 -11.14
C ASP A 95 16.19 -22.13 -12.33
N ASP A 96 17.41 -21.90 -12.84
CA ASP A 96 18.15 -22.75 -13.81
C ASP A 96 19.12 -23.70 -13.08
#